data_AF-A0A0F9G908-F1
#
_entry.id   AF-A0A0F9G908-F1
#
_cell.length_a   1.000
_cell.length_b   1.000
_cell.length_c   1.000
_cell.angle_alpha   90.00
_cell.angle_beta   90.00
_cell.angle_gamma   90.00
#
_symmetry.space_group_name_H-M   'P 1'
#
loop_
_entity.id
_entity.type
_entity.pdbx_description
1 polymer ?
#
loop_
_entity_poly.entity_id
_entity_poly.type
_entity_poly.pdbx_seq_one_letter_code
_entity_poly.pdbx_strand_id
1 'polypeptide(L)'
;MFYVDGTTTLVYRKTTDGGASWGGKVTVASGGALNKFSVWYDRWTSGDDGTLIHIAFVRNSGDGTFYRNLDTSTDTFGILATVAAYLNGSLVSAYTNTCCAITKARGGNLYIAYNVDAAPEEGFYRSIDAGASWVSRALVTEGVLTDKYFLLPGNEADNQDVWCIYWDRTATELSLKTYDDSGDSWSEQAILAGVNLGFSAGLQMSGSTRHSDDHAIVCCMTDWNLNAATLRVWDINGAGSIVPLMDVYTAELN
;
A
#
# COMPACT_ATOMS: atom_id res chain seq x y z
N MET A 1 8.26 -14.36 -0.27
CA MET A 1 8.65 -13.16 -1.04
C MET A 1 7.81 -13.10 -2.31
N PHE A 2 7.14 -11.97 -2.54
CA PHE A 2 6.44 -11.66 -3.79
C PHE A 2 7.29 -10.68 -4.60
N TYR A 3 7.35 -10.86 -5.92
CA TYR A 3 8.15 -10.00 -6.79
C TYR A 3 7.70 -10.12 -8.25
N VAL A 4 8.08 -9.14 -9.06
CA VAL A 4 7.93 -9.18 -10.52
C VAL A 4 9.17 -9.83 -11.12
N ASP A 5 9.01 -10.90 -11.89
CA ASP A 5 10.16 -11.53 -12.56
C ASP A 5 10.54 -10.77 -13.85
N GLY A 6 11.64 -11.18 -14.50
CA GLY A 6 12.14 -10.52 -15.71
C GLY A 6 11.20 -10.58 -16.93
N THR A 7 10.06 -11.26 -16.82
CA THR A 7 9.02 -11.35 -17.85
C THR A 7 7.77 -10.55 -17.50
N THR A 8 7.84 -9.64 -16.53
CA THR A 8 6.71 -8.84 -16.01
C THR A 8 5.60 -9.67 -15.34
N THR A 9 5.93 -10.91 -14.95
CA THR A 9 4.99 -11.82 -14.27
C THR A 9 5.10 -11.63 -12.75
N LEU A 10 3.96 -11.48 -12.06
CA LEU A 10 3.94 -11.50 -10.60
C LEU A 10 4.05 -12.94 -10.10
N VAL A 11 5.09 -13.19 -9.33
CA VAL A 11 5.42 -14.51 -8.78
C VAL A 11 5.69 -14.42 -7.28
N TYR A 12 5.67 -15.56 -6.61
CA TYR A 12 6.19 -15.68 -5.26
C TYR A 12 7.14 -16.88 -5.11
N ARG A 13 7.98 -16.80 -4.09
CA ARG A 13 8.80 -17.90 -3.56
C ARG A 13 8.67 -17.97 -2.06
N LYS A 14 8.80 -19.18 -1.53
CA LYS A 14 8.77 -19.49 -0.10
C LYS A 14 10.14 -19.96 0.37
N THR A 15 10.40 -19.75 1.65
CA THR A 15 11.54 -20.26 2.39
C THR A 15 11.01 -20.86 3.69
N THR A 16 11.69 -21.88 4.20
CA THR A 16 11.42 -22.48 5.53
C THR A 16 12.59 -22.30 6.48
N ASP A 17 13.65 -21.60 6.04
CA ASP A 17 14.95 -21.52 6.73
C ASP A 17 15.44 -20.07 6.83
N GLY A 18 14.52 -19.11 6.97
CA GLY A 18 14.85 -17.70 7.11
C GLY A 18 15.48 -17.07 5.86
N GLY A 19 15.31 -17.70 4.70
CA GLY A 19 15.79 -17.20 3.40
C GLY A 19 17.11 -17.78 2.93
N ALA A 20 17.69 -18.77 3.64
CA ALA A 20 18.90 -19.45 3.20
C ALA A 20 18.68 -20.27 1.92
N SER A 21 17.49 -20.86 1.76
CA SER A 21 17.03 -21.50 0.54
C SER A 21 15.62 -21.05 0.16
N TRP A 22 15.32 -21.16 -1.14
CA TRP A 22 14.04 -20.75 -1.71
C TRP A 22 13.49 -21.84 -2.60
N GLY A 23 12.19 -22.12 -2.44
CA GLY A 23 11.45 -22.99 -3.34
C GLY A 23 11.38 -22.44 -4.77
N GLY A 24 10.81 -23.25 -5.66
CA GLY A 24 10.52 -22.86 -7.04
C GLY A 24 9.59 -21.63 -7.12
N LYS A 25 9.66 -20.91 -8.24
CA LYS A 25 8.75 -19.78 -8.48
C LYS A 25 7.32 -20.28 -8.72
N VAL A 26 6.36 -19.64 -8.08
CA VAL A 26 4.92 -19.89 -8.29
C VAL A 26 4.28 -18.65 -8.87
N THR A 27 3.54 -18.80 -9.97
CA THR A 27 2.88 -17.70 -10.67
C THR A 27 1.61 -17.29 -9.95
N VAL A 28 1.53 -16.02 -9.53
CA VAL A 28 0.31 -15.40 -8.98
C VAL A 28 -0.62 -14.97 -10.13
N ALA A 29 0.00 -14.33 -11.12
CA ALA A 29 -0.66 -13.62 -12.19
C ALA A 29 0.25 -13.59 -13.43
N SER A 30 -0.26 -14.09 -14.55
CA SER A 30 0.40 -14.08 -15.87
C SER A 30 -0.51 -13.42 -16.92
N GLY A 31 0.06 -13.11 -18.08
CA GLY A 31 -0.72 -12.60 -19.22
C GLY A 31 -0.83 -11.08 -19.28
N GLY A 32 0.14 -10.36 -18.72
CA GLY A 32 0.26 -8.91 -18.91
C GLY A 32 1.46 -8.27 -18.28
N ALA A 33 1.84 -7.09 -18.76
CA ALA A 33 2.89 -6.30 -18.14
C ALA A 33 2.39 -5.73 -16.80
N LEU A 34 2.87 -6.31 -15.71
CA LEU A 34 2.58 -5.88 -14.35
C LEU A 34 3.42 -4.65 -14.00
N ASN A 35 2.79 -3.59 -13.48
CA ASN A 35 3.54 -2.41 -13.04
C ASN A 35 3.74 -2.39 -11.55
N LYS A 36 2.67 -2.53 -10.77
CA LYS A 36 2.70 -2.37 -9.32
C LYS A 36 1.85 -3.43 -8.67
N PHE A 37 2.25 -3.81 -7.47
CA PHE A 37 1.49 -4.68 -6.61
C PHE A 37 1.71 -4.28 -5.16
N SER A 38 0.75 -4.65 -4.33
CA SER A 38 0.86 -4.60 -2.87
C SER A 38 0.29 -5.89 -2.30
N VAL A 39 0.78 -6.28 -1.14
CA VAL A 39 0.30 -7.45 -0.42
C VAL A 39 -0.09 -7.06 1.00
N TRP A 40 -1.08 -7.77 1.54
CA TRP A 40 -1.43 -7.71 2.95
C TRP A 40 -1.70 -9.12 3.47
N TYR A 41 -1.04 -9.54 4.53
CA TYR A 41 -1.32 -10.82 5.16
C TYR A 41 -2.36 -10.60 6.26
N ASP A 42 -3.36 -11.48 6.39
CA ASP A 42 -4.34 -11.43 7.49
C ASP A 42 -3.68 -11.13 8.83
N ARG A 43 -2.60 -11.85 9.17
CA ARG A 43 -1.87 -11.68 10.44
C ARG A 43 -0.95 -10.47 10.51
N TRP A 44 -1.06 -9.52 9.58
CA TRP A 44 -0.53 -8.16 9.76
C TRP A 44 -1.59 -7.21 10.32
N THR A 45 -2.86 -7.62 10.30
CA THR A 45 -3.92 -7.00 11.08
C THR A 45 -3.91 -7.62 12.48
N SER A 46 -3.82 -6.76 13.49
CA SER A 46 -3.79 -7.20 14.89
C SER A 46 -5.05 -7.99 15.25
N GLY A 47 -4.87 -9.11 15.98
CA GLY A 47 -5.95 -10.01 16.38
C GLY A 47 -6.52 -10.90 15.27
N ASP A 48 -6.02 -10.81 14.04
CA ASP A 48 -6.47 -11.65 12.93
C ASP A 48 -5.59 -12.90 12.78
N ASP A 49 -6.18 -14.07 12.97
CA ASP A 49 -5.51 -15.37 12.87
C ASP A 49 -5.64 -16.02 11.48
N GLY A 50 -6.22 -15.28 10.52
CA GLY A 50 -6.45 -15.71 9.15
C GLY A 50 -5.18 -16.18 8.43
N THR A 51 -5.41 -16.80 7.28
CA THR A 51 -4.37 -17.49 6.51
C THR A 51 -4.22 -16.92 5.10
N LEU A 52 -4.98 -15.90 4.75
CA LEU A 52 -4.96 -15.29 3.43
C LEU A 52 -3.89 -14.23 3.32
N ILE A 53 -3.11 -14.30 2.25
CA ILE A 53 -2.32 -13.18 1.75
C ILE A 53 -3.13 -12.55 0.62
N HIS A 54 -3.60 -11.34 0.86
CA HIS A 54 -4.30 -10.48 -0.08
C HIS A 54 -3.30 -9.82 -1.02
N ILE A 55 -3.59 -9.81 -2.32
CA ILE A 55 -2.67 -9.35 -3.36
C ILE A 55 -3.45 -8.45 -4.31
N ALA A 56 -3.14 -7.15 -4.29
CA ALA A 56 -3.64 -6.18 -5.27
C ALA A 56 -2.53 -5.89 -6.29
N PHE A 57 -2.90 -5.72 -7.56
CA PHE A 57 -1.94 -5.37 -8.59
C PHE A 57 -2.57 -4.68 -9.81
N VAL A 58 -1.74 -3.91 -10.51
CA VAL A 58 -2.07 -3.16 -11.73
C VAL A 58 -1.37 -3.79 -12.93
N ARG A 59 -2.10 -3.97 -14.04
CA ARG A 59 -1.55 -4.51 -15.31
C ARG A 59 -1.87 -3.61 -16.51
N ASN A 60 -1.01 -3.69 -17.54
CA ASN A 60 -1.14 -2.96 -18.82
C ASN A 60 -1.86 -3.72 -19.92
N SER A 61 -2.23 -4.98 -19.68
CA SER A 61 -3.03 -5.72 -20.65
C SER A 61 -4.23 -6.31 -19.94
N GLY A 62 -5.40 -6.00 -20.49
CA GLY A 62 -6.67 -6.12 -19.77
C GLY A 62 -6.99 -4.91 -18.89
N ASP A 63 -6.14 -3.86 -18.95
CA ASP A 63 -6.28 -2.51 -18.40
C ASP A 63 -7.12 -2.46 -17.12
N GLY A 64 -6.50 -2.70 -15.96
CA GLY A 64 -7.23 -2.64 -14.71
C GLY A 64 -6.41 -2.83 -13.44
N THR A 65 -7.09 -2.62 -12.33
CA THR A 65 -6.67 -3.07 -11.00
C THR A 65 -7.37 -4.39 -10.69
N PHE A 66 -6.61 -5.34 -10.19
CA PHE A 66 -7.06 -6.69 -9.91
C PHE A 66 -6.70 -7.09 -8.50
N TYR A 67 -7.44 -8.07 -7.99
CA TYR A 67 -7.23 -8.68 -6.70
C TYR A 67 -7.19 -10.21 -6.80
N ARG A 68 -6.33 -10.82 -5.98
CA ARG A 68 -6.33 -12.26 -5.72
C ARG A 68 -5.82 -12.52 -4.30
N ASN A 69 -6.23 -13.62 -3.69
CA ASN A 69 -5.61 -14.08 -2.44
C ASN A 69 -4.88 -15.41 -2.62
N LEU A 70 -3.89 -15.65 -1.75
CA LEU A 70 -3.21 -16.92 -1.53
C LEU A 70 -3.57 -17.41 -0.13
N ASP A 71 -4.18 -18.57 -0.02
CA ASP A 71 -4.38 -19.25 1.26
C ASP A 71 -3.11 -20.01 1.65
N THR A 72 -2.48 -19.60 2.74
CA THR A 72 -1.24 -20.19 3.26
C THR A 72 -1.44 -21.55 3.91
N SER A 73 -2.67 -21.92 4.28
CA SER A 73 -2.99 -23.22 4.86
C SER A 73 -3.09 -24.33 3.82
N THR A 74 -3.55 -23.99 2.61
CA THR A 74 -3.74 -24.92 1.50
C THR A 74 -2.76 -24.71 0.35
N ASP A 75 -2.02 -23.61 0.36
CA ASP A 75 -1.15 -23.16 -0.73
C ASP A 75 -1.89 -22.96 -2.07
N THR A 76 -3.16 -22.54 -1.99
CA THR A 76 -4.02 -22.35 -3.16
C THR A 76 -4.40 -20.89 -3.38
N PHE A 77 -4.58 -20.52 -4.65
CA PHE A 77 -5.06 -19.19 -5.00
C PHE A 77 -6.58 -19.15 -5.10
N GLY A 78 -7.16 -18.05 -4.60
CA GLY A 78 -8.55 -17.70 -4.88
C GLY A 78 -8.81 -17.36 -6.35
N ILE A 79 -10.08 -17.06 -6.64
CA ILE A 79 -10.50 -16.56 -7.95
C ILE A 79 -9.91 -15.17 -8.18
N LEU A 80 -9.46 -14.90 -9.40
CA LEU A 80 -9.02 -13.57 -9.80
C LEU A 80 -10.23 -12.64 -9.93
N ALA A 81 -10.23 -11.53 -9.19
CA ALA A 81 -11.27 -10.50 -9.26
C ALA A 81 -10.75 -9.24 -9.98
N THR A 82 -11.62 -8.62 -10.76
CA THR A 82 -11.40 -7.26 -11.28
C THR A 82 -11.93 -6.27 -10.25
N VAL A 83 -11.08 -5.38 -9.76
CA VAL A 83 -11.44 -4.30 -8.83
C VAL A 83 -11.97 -3.11 -9.63
N ALA A 84 -11.23 -2.75 -10.69
CA ALA A 84 -11.60 -1.70 -11.62
C ALA A 84 -11.04 -2.03 -13.01
N ALA A 85 -11.83 -1.78 -14.05
CA ALA A 85 -11.37 -1.80 -15.43
C ALA A 85 -11.07 -0.36 -15.86
N TYR A 86 -9.94 -0.13 -16.52
CA TYR A 86 -9.58 1.16 -17.09
C TYR A 86 -10.27 1.32 -18.44
N LEU A 87 -10.78 2.53 -18.66
CA LEU A 87 -11.44 2.90 -19.90
C LEU A 87 -10.38 3.42 -20.85
N ASN A 88 -10.23 2.74 -21.98
CA ASN A 88 -9.24 2.95 -23.04
C ASN A 88 -7.91 2.28 -22.75
N GLY A 89 -7.32 1.66 -23.78
CA GLY A 89 -5.98 1.05 -23.75
C GLY A 89 -4.86 2.07 -23.59
N SER A 90 -4.97 2.92 -22.56
CA SER A 90 -3.91 3.76 -22.06
C SER A 90 -2.79 2.83 -21.64
N LEU A 91 -1.64 3.02 -22.27
CA LEU A 91 -0.43 2.38 -21.80
C LEU A 91 -0.14 3.01 -20.45
N VAL A 92 -0.41 2.27 -19.38
CA VAL A 92 -0.04 2.71 -18.04
C VAL A 92 1.37 3.27 -18.09
N SER A 93 1.50 4.52 -17.64
CA SER A 93 2.76 5.22 -17.45
C SER A 93 3.82 4.34 -16.82
N ALA A 94 5.07 4.71 -17.08
CA ALA A 94 6.25 4.21 -16.38
C ALA A 94 5.97 4.00 -14.87
N TYR A 95 6.51 2.89 -14.36
CA TYR A 95 6.49 2.41 -12.97
C TYR A 95 6.62 3.51 -11.89
N THR A 96 7.21 4.66 -12.22
CA THR A 96 7.43 5.81 -11.32
C THR A 96 6.14 6.54 -10.92
N ASN A 97 5.10 6.51 -11.75
CA ASN A 97 3.86 7.27 -11.47
C ASN A 97 2.77 6.41 -10.82
N THR A 98 2.79 5.09 -11.04
CA THR A 98 1.78 4.19 -10.52
C THR A 98 1.97 3.93 -9.01
N CYS A 99 0.87 3.96 -8.26
CA CYS A 99 0.78 3.44 -6.90
C CYS A 99 -0.29 2.35 -6.81
N CYS A 100 -0.08 1.41 -5.90
CA CYS A 100 -1.05 0.38 -5.55
C CYS A 100 -0.81 0.02 -4.09
N ALA A 101 -1.87 0.06 -3.29
CA ALA A 101 -1.82 -0.26 -1.88
C ALA A 101 -3.03 -1.13 -1.52
N ILE A 102 -2.83 -2.07 -0.59
CA ILE A 102 -3.90 -2.89 -0.02
C ILE A 102 -3.70 -2.99 1.49
N THR A 103 -4.80 -2.92 2.23
CA THR A 103 -4.84 -3.23 3.65
C THR A 103 -6.13 -3.96 4.01
N LYS A 104 -6.16 -4.56 5.21
CA LYS A 104 -7.35 -5.09 5.84
C LYS A 104 -7.60 -4.31 7.13
N ALA A 105 -8.76 -3.68 7.25
CA ALA A 105 -9.18 -3.01 8.47
C ALA A 105 -9.40 -4.02 9.60
N ARG A 106 -9.41 -3.54 10.85
CA ARG A 106 -9.59 -4.40 12.04
C ARG A 106 -10.94 -5.11 12.04
N GLY A 107 -11.97 -4.48 11.47
CA GLY A 107 -13.30 -5.05 11.26
C GLY A 107 -13.41 -6.01 10.08
N GLY A 108 -12.33 -6.23 9.33
CA GLY A 108 -12.22 -7.24 8.29
C GLY A 108 -12.50 -6.77 6.85
N ASN A 109 -12.94 -5.52 6.65
CA ASN A 109 -13.05 -4.97 5.31
C ASN A 109 -11.66 -4.87 4.63
N LEU A 110 -11.62 -5.14 3.34
CA LEU A 110 -10.41 -4.94 2.52
C LEU A 110 -10.51 -3.62 1.76
N TYR A 111 -9.40 -2.90 1.68
CA TYR A 111 -9.31 -1.64 0.95
C TYR A 111 -8.17 -1.69 -0.04
N ILE A 112 -8.43 -1.27 -1.28
CA ILE A 112 -7.43 -1.10 -2.33
C ILE A 112 -7.45 0.34 -2.79
N ALA A 113 -6.29 0.98 -2.77
CA ALA A 113 -6.06 2.28 -3.40
C ALA A 113 -5.09 2.10 -4.58
N TYR A 114 -5.34 2.82 -5.68
CA TYR A 114 -4.42 2.87 -6.81
C TYR A 114 -4.48 4.21 -7.52
N ASN A 115 -3.38 4.55 -8.19
CA ASN A 115 -3.32 5.57 -9.24
C ASN A 115 -2.32 5.09 -10.29
N VAL A 116 -2.55 5.41 -11.55
CA VAL A 116 -1.88 4.73 -12.67
C VAL A 116 -0.98 5.68 -13.43
N ASP A 117 -1.56 6.61 -14.19
CA ASP A 117 -0.82 7.49 -15.08
C ASP A 117 -1.39 8.90 -15.22
N ALA A 118 -2.71 9.05 -15.27
CA ALA A 118 -3.47 10.27 -15.49
C ALA A 118 -4.86 10.16 -14.84
N ALA A 119 -5.45 11.28 -14.44
CA ALA A 119 -6.83 11.29 -13.97
C ALA A 119 -7.73 11.03 -15.19
N PRO A 120 -8.78 10.20 -15.09
CA PRO A 120 -9.36 9.62 -13.87
C PRO A 120 -8.91 8.16 -13.57
N GLU A 121 -7.69 7.75 -13.91
CA GLU A 121 -7.16 6.40 -13.64
C GLU A 121 -6.64 6.24 -12.21
N GLU A 122 -7.50 6.57 -11.25
CA GLU A 122 -7.32 6.46 -9.81
C GLU A 122 -8.55 5.81 -9.18
N GLY A 123 -8.39 5.26 -7.99
CA GLY A 123 -9.50 4.62 -7.32
C GLY A 123 -9.22 4.24 -5.88
N PHE A 124 -10.28 4.24 -5.08
CA PHE A 124 -10.31 3.66 -3.75
C PHE A 124 -11.53 2.74 -3.66
N TYR A 125 -11.29 1.47 -3.39
CA TYR A 125 -12.32 0.42 -3.44
C TYR A 125 -12.32 -0.38 -2.16
N ARG A 126 -13.51 -0.76 -1.72
CA ARG A 126 -13.75 -1.60 -0.54
C ARG A 126 -14.37 -2.93 -0.93
N SER A 127 -13.94 -3.99 -0.27
CA SER A 127 -14.62 -5.29 -0.25
C SER A 127 -15.05 -5.63 1.18
N ILE A 128 -16.28 -6.14 1.30
CA ILE A 128 -16.89 -6.61 2.55
C ILE A 128 -17.07 -8.15 2.56
N ASP A 129 -16.55 -8.83 1.53
CA ASP A 129 -16.78 -10.25 1.24
C ASP A 129 -15.47 -10.99 0.91
N ALA A 130 -14.40 -10.63 1.63
CA ALA A 130 -13.05 -11.20 1.47
C ALA A 130 -12.45 -11.06 0.05
N GLY A 131 -12.90 -10.04 -0.69
CA GLY A 131 -12.39 -9.64 -2.00
C GLY A 131 -13.13 -10.30 -3.18
N ALA A 132 -14.32 -10.85 -2.95
CA ALA A 132 -15.16 -11.40 -4.03
C ALA A 132 -15.83 -10.29 -4.86
N SER A 133 -16.21 -9.18 -4.23
CA SER A 133 -16.75 -7.98 -4.89
C SER A 133 -16.13 -6.70 -4.33
N TRP A 134 -16.12 -5.64 -5.15
CA TRP A 134 -15.48 -4.36 -4.85
C TRP A 134 -16.40 -3.20 -5.18
N VAL A 135 -16.51 -2.25 -4.25
CA VAL A 135 -17.35 -1.04 -4.38
C VAL A 135 -16.46 0.19 -4.27
N SER A 136 -16.62 1.13 -5.20
CA SER A 136 -15.89 2.41 -5.18
C SER A 136 -16.30 3.26 -3.97
N ARG A 137 -15.34 3.99 -3.41
CA ARG A 137 -15.44 4.84 -2.22
C ARG A 137 -14.79 6.20 -2.50
N ALA A 138 -14.88 7.12 -1.55
CA ALA A 138 -14.23 8.43 -1.68
C ALA A 138 -12.73 8.29 -1.99
N LEU A 139 -12.26 9.05 -2.97
CA LEU A 139 -10.88 8.97 -3.45
C LEU A 139 -9.89 9.46 -2.39
N VAL A 140 -8.77 8.75 -2.26
CA VAL A 140 -7.65 9.13 -1.38
C VAL A 140 -6.76 10.19 -2.00
N THR A 141 -6.72 10.23 -3.33
CA THR A 141 -5.88 11.11 -4.14
C THR A 141 -6.60 12.41 -4.47
N GLU A 142 -5.81 13.46 -4.69
CA GLU A 142 -6.31 14.80 -5.01
C GLU A 142 -6.17 15.15 -6.50
N GLY A 143 -6.14 14.13 -7.37
CA GLY A 143 -6.02 14.29 -8.82
C GLY A 143 -4.61 14.57 -9.34
N VAL A 144 -3.58 14.43 -8.50
CA VAL A 144 -2.16 14.59 -8.88
C VAL A 144 -1.45 13.25 -8.97
N LEU A 145 -0.79 13.02 -10.10
CA LEU A 145 -0.40 11.70 -10.61
C LEU A 145 0.93 11.17 -10.06
N THR A 146 1.47 11.89 -9.10
CA THR A 146 2.83 11.66 -8.62
C THR A 146 2.89 11.31 -7.15
N ASP A 147 1.79 11.48 -6.44
CA ASP A 147 1.75 11.20 -5.01
C ASP A 147 1.91 9.72 -4.77
N LYS A 148 2.40 9.39 -3.59
CA LYS A 148 2.66 8.01 -3.20
C LYS A 148 2.11 7.77 -1.83
N TYR A 149 1.69 6.54 -1.60
CA TYR A 149 1.05 6.19 -0.36
C TYR A 149 1.12 4.69 -0.11
N PHE A 150 0.85 4.34 1.14
CA PHE A 150 0.50 2.99 1.53
C PHE A 150 -0.62 3.05 2.57
N LEU A 151 -1.35 1.95 2.69
CA LEU A 151 -2.48 1.83 3.60
C LEU A 151 -2.11 1.01 4.83
N LEU A 152 -2.75 1.30 5.95
CA LEU A 152 -2.66 0.58 7.22
C LEU A 152 -4.05 0.46 7.84
N PRO A 153 -4.34 -0.57 8.65
CA PRO A 153 -5.53 -0.57 9.49
C PRO A 153 -5.49 0.64 10.43
N GLY A 154 -6.62 1.33 10.60
CA GLY A 154 -6.75 2.42 11.56
C GLY A 154 -7.03 1.89 12.96
N ASN A 155 -6.48 2.57 13.98
CA ASN A 155 -6.87 2.40 15.38
C ASN A 155 -7.99 3.39 15.79
N GLU A 156 -8.92 3.67 14.88
CA GLU A 156 -10.04 4.55 15.15
C GLU A 156 -11.17 3.81 15.89
N ALA A 157 -12.17 4.56 16.37
CA ALA A 157 -13.30 3.98 17.07
C ALA A 157 -14.16 3.07 16.17
N ASP A 158 -14.33 3.44 14.89
CA ASP A 158 -14.86 2.53 13.88
C ASP A 158 -13.73 1.60 13.42
N ASN A 159 -13.94 0.30 13.59
CA ASN A 159 -12.92 -0.70 13.28
C ASN A 159 -12.77 -0.95 11.77
N GLN A 160 -13.62 -0.36 10.93
CA GLN A 160 -13.50 -0.38 9.47
C GLN A 160 -12.71 0.81 8.90
N ASP A 161 -12.37 1.79 9.74
CA ASP A 161 -11.55 2.91 9.31
C ASP A 161 -10.11 2.46 9.01
N VAL A 162 -9.53 3.11 8.01
CA VAL A 162 -8.15 2.85 7.58
C VAL A 162 -7.35 4.13 7.52
N TRP A 163 -6.05 3.98 7.71
CA TRP A 163 -5.08 5.04 7.54
C TRP A 163 -4.38 4.93 6.20
N CYS A 164 -4.03 6.07 5.65
CA CYS A 164 -3.16 6.23 4.51
C CYS A 164 -2.00 7.13 4.92
N ILE A 165 -0.78 6.62 4.81
CA ILE A 165 0.39 7.48 4.88
C ILE A 165 0.62 8.02 3.47
N TYR A 166 0.37 9.31 3.31
CA TYR A 166 0.33 9.99 2.03
C TYR A 166 1.52 10.93 1.90
N TRP A 167 2.22 10.84 0.79
CA TRP A 167 3.21 11.83 0.40
C TRP A 167 2.64 12.68 -0.72
N ASP A 168 2.19 13.88 -0.36
CA ASP A 168 1.87 14.94 -1.33
C ASP A 168 3.17 15.49 -1.85
N ARG A 169 3.42 15.18 -3.10
CA ARG A 169 4.65 15.53 -3.76
C ARG A 169 4.70 17.00 -4.13
N THR A 170 3.56 17.58 -4.48
CA THR A 170 3.47 18.97 -4.93
C THR A 170 3.56 19.95 -3.76
N ALA A 171 3.01 19.58 -2.60
CA ALA A 171 3.18 20.32 -1.35
C ALA A 171 4.48 19.98 -0.61
N THR A 172 5.18 18.91 -1.01
CA THR A 172 6.34 18.36 -0.29
C THR A 172 6.00 18.01 1.16
N GLU A 173 4.88 17.31 1.37
CA GLU A 173 4.34 17.03 2.70
C GLU A 173 4.05 15.53 2.87
N LEU A 174 4.42 14.99 4.04
CA LEU A 174 3.99 13.69 4.51
C LEU A 174 2.81 13.90 5.45
N SER A 175 1.72 13.18 5.21
CA SER A 175 0.46 13.29 5.95
C SER A 175 -0.08 11.92 6.36
N LEU A 176 -0.85 11.93 7.44
CA LEU A 176 -1.79 10.86 7.78
C LEU A 176 -3.15 11.26 7.22
N LYS A 177 -3.67 10.51 6.26
CA LYS A 177 -5.09 10.58 5.89
C LYS A 177 -5.86 9.47 6.59
N THR A 178 -7.00 9.81 7.19
CA THR A 178 -7.90 8.85 7.85
C THR A 178 -9.18 8.74 7.04
N TYR A 179 -9.50 7.52 6.62
CA TYR A 179 -10.76 7.19 5.96
C TYR A 179 -11.81 6.78 7.00
N ASP A 180 -12.93 7.51 7.02
CA ASP A 180 -14.13 7.16 7.78
C ASP A 180 -15.03 6.28 6.90
N ASP A 181 -15.13 4.99 7.23
CA ASP A 181 -15.90 4.01 6.46
C ASP A 181 -17.40 4.30 6.50
N SER A 182 -17.89 4.75 7.65
CA SER A 182 -19.30 5.05 7.87
C SER A 182 -19.73 6.34 7.15
N GLY A 183 -18.84 7.33 7.10
CA GLY A 183 -19.04 8.62 6.45
C GLY A 183 -18.67 8.64 4.97
N ASP A 184 -17.94 7.64 4.48
CA ASP A 184 -17.33 7.62 3.13
C ASP A 184 -16.53 8.89 2.82
N SER A 185 -15.62 9.25 3.70
CA SER A 185 -14.85 10.50 3.58
C SER A 185 -13.43 10.37 4.10
N TRP A 186 -12.55 11.21 3.59
CA TRP A 186 -11.17 11.33 4.07
C TRP A 186 -11.00 12.61 4.88
N SER A 187 -10.25 12.49 5.97
CA SER A 187 -9.67 13.62 6.71
C SER A 187 -8.15 13.54 6.64
N GLU A 188 -7.46 14.66 6.86
CA GLU A 188 -6.01 14.73 6.71
C GLU A 188 -5.34 15.53 7.83
N GLN A 189 -4.21 15.03 8.29
CA GLN A 189 -3.35 15.65 9.29
C GLN A 189 -1.89 15.56 8.84
N ALA A 190 -1.21 16.70 8.74
CA ALA A 190 0.21 16.75 8.40
C ALA A 190 1.06 16.04 9.46
N ILE A 191 1.99 15.18 9.01
CA ILE A 191 3.04 14.55 9.83
C ILE A 191 4.33 15.37 9.76
N LEU A 192 4.76 15.72 8.54
CA LEU A 192 6.01 16.43 8.30
C LEU A 192 6.00 17.18 6.96
N ALA A 193 6.27 18.49 7.00
CA ALA A 193 6.53 19.30 5.82
C ALA A 193 7.99 19.20 5.34
N GLY A 194 8.23 19.54 4.07
CA GLY A 194 9.55 19.56 3.44
C GLY A 194 10.09 18.17 3.07
N VAL A 195 9.22 17.18 2.86
CA VAL A 195 9.59 15.81 2.49
C VAL A 195 9.73 15.71 0.97
N ASN A 196 10.91 15.28 0.50
CA ASN A 196 11.22 15.14 -0.93
C ASN A 196 11.85 13.79 -1.27
N LEU A 197 11.02 12.78 -1.50
CA LEU A 197 11.45 11.41 -1.82
C LEU A 197 11.88 11.22 -3.29
N GLY A 198 12.01 12.31 -4.06
CA GLY A 198 12.46 12.29 -5.45
C GLY A 198 11.50 11.65 -6.45
N PHE A 199 11.96 11.39 -7.67
CA PHE A 199 11.19 10.76 -8.75
C PHE A 199 11.37 9.23 -8.78
N SER A 200 11.96 8.64 -7.74
CA SER A 200 12.44 7.27 -7.82
C SER A 200 11.28 6.26 -7.91
N ALA A 201 11.58 5.12 -8.51
CA ALA A 201 10.71 3.94 -8.58
C ALA A 201 10.28 3.41 -7.19
N GLY A 202 11.03 3.75 -6.12
CA GLY A 202 10.82 3.24 -4.77
C GLY A 202 10.08 4.22 -3.86
N LEU A 203 9.26 3.66 -2.98
CA LEU A 203 8.65 4.37 -1.86
C LEU A 203 9.70 4.46 -0.73
N GLN A 204 10.27 5.64 -0.49
CA GLN A 204 11.21 5.85 0.64
C GLN A 204 10.49 6.08 1.98
N MET A 205 9.36 5.41 2.13
CA MET A 205 8.59 5.36 3.35
C MET A 205 7.98 3.97 3.50
N SER A 206 7.76 3.57 4.74
CA SER A 206 7.12 2.31 5.08
C SER A 206 6.47 2.42 6.44
N GLY A 207 5.62 1.46 6.78
CA GLY A 207 5.03 1.38 8.09
C GLY A 207 4.49 0.01 8.40
N SER A 208 4.25 -0.24 9.67
CA SER A 208 3.67 -1.49 10.16
C SER A 208 2.85 -1.23 11.41
N THR A 209 1.78 -2.00 11.58
CA THR A 209 0.97 -1.98 12.80
C THR A 209 1.69 -2.75 13.92
N ARG A 210 1.78 -2.12 15.08
CA ARG A 210 2.27 -2.73 16.31
C ARG A 210 1.12 -3.50 16.96
N HIS A 211 1.22 -4.83 16.96
CA HIS A 211 0.15 -5.72 17.41
C HIS A 211 -0.24 -5.58 18.90
N SER A 212 0.60 -4.98 19.73
CA SER A 212 0.31 -4.85 21.17
C SER A 212 -0.77 -3.81 21.49
N ASP A 213 -0.96 -2.82 20.62
CA ASP A 213 -1.81 -1.65 20.87
C ASP A 213 -2.42 -1.02 19.60
N ASP A 214 -2.21 -1.63 18.44
CA ASP A 214 -2.70 -1.19 17.12
C ASP A 214 -2.12 0.15 16.63
N HIS A 215 -1.08 0.66 17.29
CA HIS A 215 -0.36 1.83 16.81
C HIS A 215 0.35 1.53 15.48
N ALA A 216 0.52 2.52 14.61
CA ALA A 216 1.37 2.41 13.44
C ALA A 216 2.77 2.94 13.74
N ILE A 217 3.80 2.15 13.45
CA ILE A 217 5.18 2.63 13.39
C ILE A 217 5.49 2.95 11.93
N VAL A 218 5.71 4.22 11.63
CA VAL A 218 5.94 4.72 10.28
C VAL A 218 7.36 5.29 10.21
N CYS A 219 8.07 4.98 9.13
CA CYS A 219 9.37 5.56 8.84
C CYS A 219 9.39 6.21 7.45
N CYS A 220 10.15 7.29 7.32
CA CYS A 220 10.28 8.02 6.07
C CYS A 220 11.66 8.69 6.01
N MET A 221 12.31 8.63 4.84
CA MET A 221 13.46 9.50 4.56
C MET A 221 12.97 10.91 4.32
N THR A 222 13.66 11.94 4.82
CA THR A 222 13.25 13.33 4.52
C THR A 222 13.61 13.77 3.11
N ASP A 223 14.65 13.18 2.50
CA ASP A 223 15.12 13.49 1.16
C ASP A 223 15.77 12.28 0.47
N TRP A 224 15.64 12.17 -0.86
CA TRP A 224 16.22 11.09 -1.67
C TRP A 224 17.74 11.21 -1.90
N ASN A 225 18.30 12.42 -1.96
CA ASN A 225 19.67 12.62 -2.50
C ASN A 225 20.42 13.84 -1.96
N LEU A 226 20.08 14.30 -0.75
CA LEU A 226 20.86 15.34 -0.08
C LEU A 226 21.67 14.76 1.07
N ASN A 227 22.86 15.32 1.30
CA ASN A 227 23.73 15.02 2.44
C ASN A 227 23.06 15.30 3.80
N ALA A 228 21.85 15.86 3.83
CA ALA A 228 21.07 16.12 5.03
C ALA A 228 19.83 15.22 5.17
N ALA A 229 19.68 14.18 4.33
CA ALA A 229 18.57 13.23 4.45
C ALA A 229 18.59 12.55 5.82
N THR A 230 17.43 12.50 6.47
CA THR A 230 17.25 11.91 7.80
C THR A 230 16.20 10.81 7.70
N LEU A 231 16.46 9.64 8.30
CA LEU A 231 15.45 8.60 8.47
C LEU A 231 14.68 8.88 9.76
N ARG A 232 13.48 9.41 9.61
CA ARG A 232 12.58 9.74 10.71
C ARG A 232 11.59 8.62 10.95
N VAL A 233 11.17 8.48 12.20
CA VAL A 233 10.22 7.45 12.63
C VAL A 233 9.16 8.10 13.52
N TRP A 234 7.92 7.67 13.38
CA TRP A 234 6.78 8.11 14.18
C TRP A 234 6.04 6.92 14.75
N ASP A 235 5.51 7.11 15.97
CA ASP A 235 4.48 6.27 16.58
C ASP A 235 3.13 7.00 16.41
N ILE A 236 2.20 6.38 15.70
CA ILE A 236 0.92 6.98 15.29
C ILE A 236 -0.24 6.18 15.89
N ASN A 237 -1.15 6.90 16.55
CA ASN A 237 -2.39 6.36 17.11
C ASN A 237 -3.62 7.20 16.70
N GLY A 238 -3.65 7.60 15.42
CA GLY A 238 -4.67 8.50 14.86
C GLY A 238 -4.20 9.94 14.75
N ALA A 239 -5.01 10.79 14.11
CA ALA A 239 -4.66 12.18 13.77
C ALA A 239 -4.30 13.05 14.99
N GLY A 240 -4.91 12.78 16.16
CA GLY A 240 -4.58 13.48 17.40
C GLY A 240 -3.32 12.98 18.11
N SER A 241 -2.66 11.94 17.60
CA SER A 241 -1.54 11.26 18.25
C SER A 241 -0.48 10.81 17.24
N ILE A 242 0.28 11.76 16.71
CA ILE A 242 1.44 11.54 15.85
C ILE A 242 2.69 11.95 16.64
N VAL A 243 3.42 10.97 17.18
CA VAL A 243 4.55 11.22 18.08
C VAL A 243 5.85 10.87 17.37
N PRO A 244 6.77 11.82 17.13
CA PRO A 244 8.08 11.51 16.59
C PRO A 244 8.86 10.64 17.58
N LEU A 245 9.47 9.58 17.05
CA LEU A 245 10.46 8.78 17.75
C LEU A 245 11.86 9.31 17.44
N MET A 246 12.88 8.65 18.00
CA MET A 246 14.26 8.99 17.72
C MET A 246 14.58 8.79 16.23
N ASP A 247 15.27 9.75 15.64
CA ASP A 247 15.82 9.62 14.29
C ASP A 247 16.80 8.46 14.25
N VAL A 248 16.58 7.53 13.31
CA VAL A 248 17.42 6.32 13.16
C VAL A 248 18.72 6.65 12.46
N TYR A 249 18.68 7.64 11.58
CA TYR A 249 19.82 8.17 10.86
C TYR A 249 19.64 9.67 10.72
N THR A 250 20.47 10.44 11.41
CA THR A 250 20.75 11.83 11.08
C THR A 250 22.07 11.82 10.33
N ALA A 251 22.14 12.44 9.16
CA ALA A 251 23.42 12.61 8.50
C ALA A 251 24.29 13.55 9.36
N GLU A 252 25.22 12.97 10.13
CA GLU A 252 26.37 13.68 10.68
C GLU A 252 27.67 13.01 10.19
N LEU A 253 28.66 13.87 9.87
CA LEU A 253 30.04 13.61 9.41
C LEU A 253 30.27 13.67 7.89
N ASN A 254 30.25 14.89 7.35
CA ASN A 254 31.39 15.37 6.57
C ASN A 254 32.12 16.45 7.38
#